data_AF-A0AA44WFP6-F1
#
_entry.id   AF-A0AA44WFP6-F1
#
_cell.length_a   1.000
_cell.length_b   1.000
_cell.length_c   1.000
_cell.angle_alpha   90.00
_cell.angle_beta   90.00
_cell.angle_gamma   90.00
#
_symmetry.space_group_name_H-M   'P 1'
#
loop_
_entity.id
_entity.type
_entity.pdbx_description
1 polymer ?
#
loop_
_entity_poly.entity_id
_entity_poly.type
_entity_poly.pdbx_seq_one_letter_code
_entity_poly.pdbx_strand_id
1 'polypeptide(L)'
;MVRQFLSDVLWDETDYLLIDTPPGTSDEHISLAETLLRDTFPGQVAGAVVVTTPQAVATADVRKELNFCAKTNLKVLGVIENLSGFVCPHCAECTDIFSSGGGVIMADEFSVPFLGTVPIDPQFGELVETGKRPLYPQGTKIDGRDISATAEVQIPDGDTLVEKYRACSLAHIFAGITEKLTTTIATAGQP
;
A
#
# COMPACT_ATOMS: atom_id res chain seq x y z
N MET A 1 22.35 -7.28 -10.08
CA MET A 1 21.23 -6.85 -10.95
C MET A 1 20.50 -5.64 -10.37
N VAL A 2 20.02 -5.68 -9.11
CA VAL A 2 19.28 -4.53 -8.53
C VAL A 2 20.10 -3.24 -8.39
N ARG A 3 21.40 -3.35 -8.07
CA ARG A 3 22.29 -2.17 -8.02
C ARG A 3 22.35 -1.39 -9.33
N GLN A 4 22.40 -2.09 -10.48
CA GLN A 4 22.39 -1.43 -11.79
C GLN A 4 21.08 -0.70 -12.07
N PHE A 5 19.94 -1.21 -11.60
CA PHE A 5 18.66 -0.49 -11.75
C PHE A 5 18.66 0.84 -10.98
N LEU A 6 19.34 0.90 -9.85
CA LEU A 6 19.42 2.13 -9.04
C LEU A 6 20.45 3.12 -9.60
N SER A 7 21.55 2.64 -10.20
CA SER A 7 22.64 3.52 -10.68
C SER A 7 22.56 3.89 -12.16
N ASP A 8 22.05 2.99 -13.02
CA ASP A 8 22.18 3.11 -14.48
C ASP A 8 20.89 3.66 -15.13
N VAL A 9 19.81 3.79 -14.35
CA VAL A 9 18.54 4.36 -14.81
C VAL A 9 18.53 5.87 -14.53
N LEU A 10 18.20 6.65 -15.56
CA LEU A 10 18.01 8.10 -15.45
C LEU A 10 16.59 8.39 -14.95
N TRP A 11 16.43 8.56 -13.63
CA TRP A 11 15.15 8.84 -12.97
C TRP A 11 14.73 10.32 -13.04
N ASP A 12 15.61 11.22 -13.48
CA ASP A 12 15.43 12.68 -13.45
C ASP A 12 14.93 13.19 -12.06
N GLU A 13 14.32 14.38 -12.00
CA GLU A 13 13.71 14.89 -10.77
C GLU A 13 12.49 14.05 -10.40
N THR A 14 12.57 13.34 -9.26
CA THR A 14 11.53 12.43 -8.78
C THR A 14 11.23 12.74 -7.31
N ASP A 15 9.98 13.07 -6.99
CA ASP A 15 9.54 13.32 -5.61
C ASP A 15 9.53 12.03 -4.76
N TYR A 16 9.09 10.92 -5.36
CA TYR A 16 8.96 9.62 -4.69
C TYR A 16 9.34 8.48 -5.63
N LEU A 17 10.30 7.66 -5.20
CA LEU A 17 10.65 6.40 -5.87
C LEU A 17 10.13 5.23 -5.02
N LEU A 18 9.07 4.57 -5.48
CA LEU A 18 8.54 3.36 -4.85
C LEU A 18 9.35 2.16 -5.32
N ILE A 19 9.87 1.37 -4.38
CA ILE A 19 10.64 0.16 -4.68
C ILE A 19 9.83 -1.05 -4.21
N ASP A 20 9.34 -1.83 -5.18
CA ASP A 20 8.71 -3.11 -4.91
C ASP A 20 9.80 -4.16 -4.67
N THR A 21 10.08 -4.42 -3.40
CA THR A 21 11.05 -5.45 -3.03
C THR A 21 10.39 -6.83 -3.19
N PRO A 22 11.12 -7.90 -3.54
CA PRO A 22 10.59 -9.26 -3.43
C PRO A 22 9.98 -9.61 -2.02
N PRO A 23 9.42 -10.81 -1.81
CA PRO A 23 8.93 -11.18 -0.48
C PRO A 23 10.02 -11.80 0.40
N GLY A 24 9.91 -11.58 1.72
CA GLY A 24 10.72 -12.25 2.74
C GLY A 24 12.09 -11.60 2.98
N THR A 25 12.86 -12.18 3.90
CA THR A 25 14.18 -11.65 4.31
C THR A 25 15.34 -12.36 3.60
N SER A 26 15.20 -12.70 2.31
CA SER A 26 16.27 -13.42 1.59
C SER A 26 17.53 -12.56 1.44
N ASP A 27 18.68 -13.16 1.11
CA ASP A 27 19.93 -12.41 0.93
C ASP A 27 19.81 -11.29 -0.14
N GLU A 28 18.90 -11.45 -1.10
CA GLU A 28 18.61 -10.43 -2.11
C GLU A 28 17.97 -9.16 -1.50
N HIS A 29 17.07 -9.34 -0.53
CA HIS A 29 16.44 -8.25 0.23
C HIS A 29 17.43 -7.44 1.02
N ILE A 30 18.29 -8.16 1.75
CA ILE A 30 19.31 -7.60 2.59
C ILE A 30 20.27 -6.78 1.73
N SER A 31 20.75 -7.37 0.63
CA SER A 31 21.68 -6.70 -0.28
C SER A 31 21.08 -5.44 -0.91
N LEU A 32 19.79 -5.46 -1.24
CA LEU A 32 19.08 -4.29 -1.77
C LEU A 32 18.98 -3.17 -0.73
N ALA A 33 18.48 -3.47 0.48
CA ALA A 33 18.35 -2.48 1.53
C ALA A 33 19.70 -1.87 1.92
N GLU A 34 20.75 -2.69 2.07
CA GLU A 34 22.11 -2.22 2.34
C GLU A 34 22.66 -1.35 1.20
N THR A 35 22.40 -1.73 -0.05
CA THR A 35 22.82 -0.94 -1.22
C THR A 35 22.11 0.40 -1.25
N LEU A 36 20.81 0.44 -1.00
CA LEU A 36 20.03 1.68 -0.91
C LEU A 36 20.56 2.58 0.21
N LEU A 37 20.75 2.04 1.41
CA LEU A 37 21.23 2.81 2.56
C LEU A 37 22.68 3.31 2.39
N ARG A 38 23.51 2.61 1.62
CA ARG A 38 24.91 2.99 1.38
C ARG A 38 25.08 3.96 0.21
N ASP A 39 24.39 3.72 -0.91
CA ASP A 39 24.65 4.41 -2.17
C ASP A 39 23.76 5.67 -2.35
N THR A 40 22.78 5.91 -1.46
CA THR A 40 21.92 7.12 -1.48
C THR A 40 22.41 8.20 -0.51
N PHE A 41 21.94 9.44 -0.71
CA PHE A 41 22.25 10.53 0.21
C PHE A 41 21.58 10.36 1.58
N PRO A 42 22.20 10.82 2.68
CA PRO A 42 21.56 10.83 3.98
C PRO A 42 20.19 11.50 3.93
N GLY A 43 19.15 10.80 4.41
CA GLY A 43 17.77 11.28 4.39
C GLY A 43 16.98 11.02 3.10
N GLN A 44 17.61 10.50 2.04
CA GLN A 44 16.92 10.18 0.78
C GLN A 44 16.06 8.90 0.91
N VAL A 45 16.50 7.92 1.71
CA VAL A 45 15.68 6.75 2.03
C VAL A 45 14.71 7.12 3.15
N ALA A 46 13.47 7.43 2.78
CA ALA A 46 12.43 7.79 3.73
C ALA A 46 12.08 6.66 4.72
N GLY A 47 12.09 5.40 4.24
CA GLY A 47 11.83 4.21 5.03
C GLY A 47 11.08 3.13 4.26
N ALA A 48 10.58 2.13 4.99
CA ALA A 48 9.83 0.99 4.46
C ALA A 48 8.35 1.07 4.87
N VAL A 49 7.46 0.71 3.95
CA VAL A 49 6.07 0.38 4.23
C VAL A 49 5.95 -1.13 4.20
N VAL A 50 5.41 -1.71 5.27
CA VAL A 50 5.33 -3.15 5.44
C VAL A 50 3.90 -3.60 5.19
N VAL A 51 3.71 -4.49 4.21
CA VAL A 51 2.39 -5.02 3.86
C VAL A 51 2.22 -6.41 4.47
N THR A 52 1.11 -6.64 5.15
CA THR A 52 0.74 -7.94 5.71
C THR A 52 -0.70 -8.30 5.33
N THR A 53 -1.14 -9.49 5.73
CA THR A 53 -2.55 -9.89 5.69
C THR A 53 -2.96 -10.35 7.09
N PRO A 54 -4.26 -10.36 7.43
CA PRO A 54 -4.71 -10.59 8.81
C PRO A 54 -4.35 -11.94 9.42
N GLN A 55 -3.96 -12.92 8.60
CA GLN A 55 -3.73 -14.30 9.02
C GLN A 55 -2.43 -14.41 9.81
N ALA A 56 -2.45 -15.19 10.89
CA ALA A 56 -1.31 -15.35 11.79
C ALA A 56 -0.01 -15.77 11.07
N VAL A 57 -0.11 -16.62 10.04
CA VAL A 57 1.05 -17.06 9.23
C VAL A 57 1.72 -15.87 8.54
N ALA A 58 0.94 -14.97 7.92
CA ALA A 58 1.48 -13.79 7.27
C ALA A 58 2.13 -12.83 8.28
N THR A 59 1.47 -12.62 9.44
CA THR A 59 2.06 -11.77 10.49
C THR A 59 3.35 -12.36 11.06
N ALA A 60 3.49 -13.70 11.12
CA ALA A 60 4.70 -14.35 11.60
C ALA A 60 5.91 -14.09 10.69
N ASP A 61 5.70 -14.03 9.37
CA ASP A 61 6.76 -13.66 8.42
C ASP A 61 7.07 -12.17 8.48
N VAL A 62 6.04 -11.33 8.57
CA VAL A 62 6.22 -9.87 8.66
C VAL A 62 6.94 -9.44 9.95
N ARG A 63 6.80 -10.18 11.06
CA ARG A 63 7.63 -9.97 12.26
C ARG A 63 9.12 -10.10 11.98
N LYS A 64 9.53 -10.96 11.04
CA LYS A 64 10.94 -11.08 10.64
C LYS A 64 11.38 -9.84 9.86
N GLU A 65 10.53 -9.30 8.98
CA GLU A 65 10.77 -8.05 8.25
C GLU A 65 10.94 -6.84 9.17
N LEU A 66 10.08 -6.71 10.19
CA LEU A 66 10.18 -5.62 11.16
C LEU A 66 11.48 -5.71 11.97
N ASN A 67 11.87 -6.92 12.38
CA ASN A 67 13.17 -7.14 13.03
C ASN A 67 14.34 -6.85 12.08
N PHE A 68 14.22 -7.18 10.80
CA PHE A 68 15.22 -6.85 9.80
C PHE A 68 15.37 -5.33 9.65
N CYS A 69 14.27 -4.60 9.51
CA CYS A 69 14.28 -3.13 9.44
C CYS A 69 14.96 -2.51 10.67
N ALA A 70 14.67 -3.02 11.86
CA ALA A 70 15.32 -2.57 13.09
C ALA A 70 16.83 -2.84 13.09
N LYS A 71 17.27 -4.01 12.60
CA LYS A 71 18.69 -4.39 12.53
C LYS A 71 19.48 -3.58 11.51
N THR A 72 18.87 -3.24 10.37
CA THR A 72 19.50 -2.44 9.30
C THR A 72 19.32 -0.94 9.47
N ASN A 73 18.66 -0.52 10.57
CA ASN A 73 18.31 0.87 10.82
C ASN A 73 17.45 1.50 9.71
N LEU A 74 16.65 0.67 9.02
CA LEU A 74 15.67 1.10 8.06
C LEU A 74 14.39 1.51 8.80
N LYS A 75 14.02 2.79 8.70
CA LYS A 75 12.81 3.32 9.35
C LYS A 75 11.57 2.64 8.80
N VAL A 76 10.71 2.11 9.67
CA VAL A 76 9.38 1.63 9.28
C VAL A 76 8.41 2.81 9.30
N LEU A 77 7.90 3.20 8.13
CA LEU A 77 6.91 4.27 7.96
C LEU A 77 5.51 3.83 8.39
N GLY A 78 5.24 2.53 8.28
CA GLY A 78 4.07 1.90 8.88
C GLY A 78 3.69 0.58 8.24
N VAL A 79 2.66 -0.04 8.81
CA VAL A 79 2.12 -1.33 8.40
C VAL A 79 0.76 -1.14 7.72
N ILE A 80 0.56 -1.80 6.58
CA ILE A 80 -0.73 -1.91 5.90
C ILE A 80 -1.22 -3.36 6.02
N GLU A 81 -2.45 -3.55 6.50
CA GLU A 81 -3.09 -4.87 6.50
C GLU A 81 -3.97 -5.02 5.25
N ASN A 82 -3.44 -5.71 4.24
CA ASN A 82 -4.13 -6.01 2.99
C ASN A 82 -5.06 -7.23 3.13
N LEU A 83 -6.03 -7.35 2.24
CA LEU A 83 -7.04 -8.43 2.23
C LEU A 83 -7.88 -8.48 3.53
N SER A 84 -8.09 -7.33 4.15
CA SER A 84 -8.86 -7.17 5.39
C SER A 84 -10.22 -6.56 5.06
N GLY A 85 -11.20 -7.44 4.85
CA GLY A 85 -12.52 -7.08 4.33
C GLY A 85 -12.72 -7.43 2.85
N PHE A 86 -13.96 -7.33 2.40
CA PHE A 86 -14.40 -7.59 1.03
C PHE A 86 -15.50 -6.61 0.65
N VAL A 87 -15.26 -5.82 -0.40
CA VAL A 87 -16.22 -4.89 -0.98
C VAL A 87 -17.14 -5.67 -1.91
N CYS A 88 -18.40 -5.85 -1.52
CA CYS A 88 -19.34 -6.60 -2.32
C CYS A 88 -19.71 -5.83 -3.61
N PRO A 89 -19.62 -6.43 -4.80
CA PRO A 89 -20.05 -5.79 -6.05
C PRO A 89 -21.58 -5.70 -6.18
N HIS A 90 -22.33 -6.39 -5.33
CA HIS A 90 -23.78 -6.50 -5.41
C HIS A 90 -24.53 -5.86 -4.24
N CYS A 91 -23.85 -5.58 -3.12
CA CYS A 91 -24.46 -4.92 -1.97
C CYS A 91 -23.58 -3.80 -1.43
N ALA A 92 -24.17 -3.00 -0.55
CA ALA A 92 -23.56 -1.79 -0.02
C ALA A 92 -22.53 -2.02 1.11
N GLU A 93 -22.24 -3.28 1.44
CA GLU A 93 -21.52 -3.66 2.66
C GLU A 93 -20.09 -4.14 2.36
N CYS A 94 -19.17 -3.76 3.25
CA CYS A 94 -17.85 -4.35 3.35
C CYS A 94 -17.89 -5.42 4.45
N THR A 95 -17.53 -6.65 4.12
CA THR A 95 -17.57 -7.80 5.05
C THR A 95 -16.20 -8.43 5.23
N ASP A 96 -15.83 -8.73 6.48
CA ASP A 96 -14.61 -9.47 6.78
C ASP A 96 -14.78 -10.94 6.38
N ILE A 97 -14.20 -11.32 5.24
CA ILE A 97 -14.23 -12.71 4.75
C ILE A 97 -13.09 -13.57 5.32
N PHE A 98 -12.10 -12.93 5.96
CA PHE A 98 -11.00 -13.58 6.68
C PHE A 98 -10.97 -13.09 8.13
N SER A 99 -9.93 -13.47 8.89
CA SER A 99 -9.62 -12.79 10.14
C SER A 99 -9.35 -11.30 9.88
N SER A 100 -9.44 -10.47 10.91
CA SER A 100 -9.07 -9.05 10.87
C SER A 100 -8.25 -8.69 12.10
N GLY A 101 -7.38 -7.66 11.96
CA GLY A 101 -6.66 -7.07 13.08
C GLY A 101 -5.33 -7.71 13.47
N GLY A 102 -4.85 -8.73 12.74
CA GLY A 102 -3.52 -9.31 12.98
C GLY A 102 -2.39 -8.29 12.77
N GLY A 103 -2.52 -7.43 11.77
CA GLY A 103 -1.57 -6.39 11.42
C GLY A 103 -1.53 -5.24 12.42
N VAL A 104 -2.68 -4.80 12.96
CA VAL A 104 -2.70 -3.72 13.97
C VAL A 104 -2.10 -4.17 15.30
N ILE A 105 -2.38 -5.41 15.72
CA ILE A 105 -1.78 -6.00 16.93
C ILE A 105 -0.26 -6.08 16.77
N MET A 106 0.20 -6.62 15.64
CA MET A 106 1.64 -6.70 15.35
C MET A 106 2.30 -5.32 15.29
N ALA A 107 1.64 -4.31 14.70
CA ALA A 107 2.17 -2.95 14.64
C ALA A 107 2.36 -2.34 16.05
N ASP A 108 1.38 -2.53 16.94
CA ASP A 108 1.46 -2.10 18.34
C ASP A 108 2.60 -2.80 19.10
N GLU A 109 2.73 -4.11 18.94
CA GLU A 109 3.81 -4.89 19.58
C GLU A 109 5.22 -4.42 19.19
N PHE A 110 5.42 -4.00 17.94
CA PHE A 110 6.69 -3.46 17.45
C PHE A 110 6.80 -1.94 17.62
N SER A 111 5.77 -1.30 18.17
CA SER A 111 5.69 0.17 18.32
C SER A 111 5.92 0.90 16.99
N VAL A 112 5.36 0.36 15.89
CA VAL A 112 5.41 0.96 14.55
C VAL A 112 4.04 1.48 14.14
N PRO A 113 3.97 2.51 13.27
CA PRO A 113 2.68 3.06 12.85
C PRO A 113 1.81 2.04 12.10
N PHE A 114 0.50 2.05 12.34
CA PHE A 114 -0.48 1.33 11.54
C PHE A 114 -1.18 2.30 10.57
N LEU A 115 -1.05 2.04 9.26
CA LEU A 115 -1.54 2.95 8.23
C LEU A 115 -3.02 2.72 7.91
N GLY A 116 -3.47 1.47 7.99
CA GLY A 116 -4.86 1.09 7.78
C GLY A 116 -5.02 -0.32 7.23
N THR A 117 -6.27 -0.67 6.99
CA THR A 117 -6.69 -1.92 6.34
C THR A 117 -7.06 -1.65 4.88
N VAL A 118 -6.84 -2.62 4.01
CA VAL A 118 -7.26 -2.59 2.61
C VAL A 118 -8.12 -3.81 2.31
N PRO A 119 -9.41 -3.64 1.99
CA PRO A 119 -10.29 -4.75 1.66
C PRO A 119 -10.04 -5.27 0.24
N ILE A 120 -10.53 -6.47 -0.04
CA ILE A 120 -10.59 -7.00 -1.39
C ILE A 120 -11.69 -6.28 -2.16
N ASP A 121 -11.35 -5.76 -3.34
CA ASP A 121 -12.31 -5.20 -4.28
C ASP A 121 -12.21 -5.91 -5.64
N PRO A 122 -13.19 -6.76 -5.99
CA PRO A 122 -13.23 -7.43 -7.29
C PRO A 122 -13.22 -6.46 -8.47
N GLN A 123 -13.79 -5.27 -8.32
CA GLN A 123 -13.84 -4.28 -9.40
C GLN A 123 -12.49 -3.64 -9.67
N PHE A 124 -11.60 -3.58 -8.67
CA PHE A 124 -10.22 -3.20 -8.89
C PHE A 124 -9.49 -4.23 -9.75
N GLY A 125 -9.70 -5.52 -9.48
CA GLY A 125 -9.18 -6.61 -10.33
C GLY A 125 -9.69 -6.49 -11.77
N GLU A 126 -11.00 -6.31 -11.96
CA GLU A 126 -11.59 -6.13 -13.29
C GLU A 126 -11.04 -4.87 -14.00
N LEU A 127 -10.81 -3.77 -13.28
CA LEU A 127 -10.18 -2.57 -13.81
C LEU A 127 -8.76 -2.84 -14.31
N VAL A 128 -7.93 -3.53 -13.53
CA VAL A 128 -6.53 -3.81 -13.90
C VAL A 128 -6.45 -4.78 -15.07
N GLU A 129 -7.32 -5.78 -15.12
CA GLU A 129 -7.32 -6.80 -16.18
C GLU A 129 -7.94 -6.33 -17.49
N THR A 130 -9.05 -5.57 -17.43
CA THR A 130 -9.86 -5.25 -18.62
C THR A 130 -9.90 -3.77 -18.94
N GLY A 131 -9.41 -2.91 -18.03
CA GLY A 131 -9.52 -1.46 -18.17
C GLY A 131 -10.93 -0.92 -17.91
N LYS A 132 -11.87 -1.73 -17.43
CA LYS A 132 -13.25 -1.33 -17.13
C LYS A 132 -13.32 -0.49 -15.85
N ARG A 133 -14.01 0.64 -15.91
CA ARG A 133 -14.21 1.52 -14.74
C ARG A 133 -15.08 0.82 -13.67
N PRO A 134 -14.66 0.83 -12.39
CA PRO A 134 -15.49 0.34 -11.28
C PRO A 134 -16.80 1.12 -11.14
N LEU A 135 -17.89 0.42 -10.83
CA LEU A 135 -19.23 0.96 -10.59
C LEU A 135 -19.86 0.26 -9.37
N TYR A 136 -20.20 1.03 -8.34
CA TYR A 136 -20.76 0.46 -7.10
C TYR A 136 -22.27 0.73 -7.00
N PRO A 137 -23.06 -0.26 -6.53
CA PRO A 137 -24.49 -0.08 -6.29
C PRO A 137 -24.82 1.11 -5.37
N GLN A 138 -26.06 1.61 -5.45
CA GLN A 138 -26.51 2.67 -4.57
C GLN A 138 -26.46 2.23 -3.10
N GLY A 139 -25.89 3.10 -2.27
CA GLY A 139 -25.71 2.91 -0.84
C GLY A 139 -24.37 2.30 -0.45
N THR A 140 -23.50 1.90 -1.40
CA THR A 140 -22.18 1.35 -1.07
C THR A 140 -21.36 2.35 -0.29
N LYS A 141 -20.96 1.96 0.93
CA LYS A 141 -20.19 2.79 1.83
C LYS A 141 -18.86 2.15 2.20
N ILE A 142 -17.80 2.95 2.13
CA ILE A 142 -16.45 2.57 2.55
C ILE A 142 -15.98 3.64 3.53
N ASP A 143 -15.57 3.23 4.73
CA ASP A 143 -15.20 4.13 5.84
C ASP A 143 -16.25 5.24 6.09
N GLY A 144 -17.54 4.89 5.95
CA GLY A 144 -18.66 5.81 6.12
C GLY A 144 -18.93 6.76 4.94
N ARG A 145 -18.10 6.74 3.89
CA ARG A 145 -18.28 7.53 2.67
C ARG A 145 -19.06 6.74 1.62
N ASP A 146 -20.10 7.36 1.06
CA ASP A 146 -20.85 6.81 -0.07
C ASP A 146 -20.02 6.92 -1.36
N ILE A 147 -19.80 5.78 -2.02
CA ILE A 147 -19.02 5.64 -3.26
C ILE A 147 -19.89 5.17 -4.43
N SER A 148 -21.21 5.22 -4.28
CA SER A 148 -22.15 4.80 -5.30
C SER A 148 -21.94 5.58 -6.59
N ALA A 149 -21.95 4.87 -7.71
CA ALA A 149 -21.93 5.49 -9.04
C ALA A 149 -23.24 5.15 -9.75
N THR A 150 -23.96 6.17 -10.24
CA THR A 150 -25.12 5.95 -11.09
C THR A 150 -24.66 5.40 -12.45
N ALA A 151 -25.31 4.36 -12.96
CA ALA A 151 -25.01 3.74 -14.26
C ALA A 151 -25.11 4.71 -15.47
N GLU A 152 -25.61 5.94 -15.24
CA GLU A 152 -25.75 7.00 -16.25
C GLU A 152 -24.49 7.87 -16.43
N VAL A 153 -23.40 7.62 -15.70
CA VAL A 153 -22.13 8.28 -15.98
C VAL A 153 -21.65 7.83 -17.36
N GLN A 154 -21.71 8.72 -18.36
CA GLN A 154 -21.05 8.51 -19.65
C GLN A 154 -19.58 8.20 -19.35
N ILE A 155 -19.18 6.95 -19.55
CA ILE A 155 -17.79 6.53 -19.39
C ILE A 155 -17.07 7.02 -20.64
N PRO A 156 -16.19 8.03 -20.54
CA PRO A 156 -15.45 8.51 -21.68
C PRO A 156 -14.55 7.37 -22.20
N ASP A 157 -14.63 7.11 -23.50
CA ASP A 157 -13.68 6.23 -24.15
C ASP A 157 -12.30 6.93 -24.15
N GLY A 158 -11.27 6.28 -23.59
CA GLY A 158 -9.91 6.83 -23.51
C GLY A 158 -9.39 7.24 -22.13
N ASP A 159 -10.17 7.10 -21.06
CA ASP A 159 -9.69 7.39 -19.69
C ASP A 159 -8.50 6.48 -19.31
N THR A 160 -7.50 7.09 -18.66
CA THR A 160 -6.31 6.41 -18.12
C THR A 160 -6.64 5.54 -16.90
N LEU A 161 -5.72 4.64 -16.53
CA LEU A 161 -5.86 3.83 -15.32
C LEU A 161 -6.08 4.70 -14.07
N VAL A 162 -5.36 5.82 -13.94
CA VAL A 162 -5.47 6.72 -12.79
C VAL A 162 -6.85 7.38 -12.70
N GLU A 163 -7.40 7.83 -13.84
CA GLU A 163 -8.74 8.44 -13.88
C GLU A 163 -9.84 7.43 -13.58
N LYS A 164 -9.67 6.18 -13.98
CA LYS A 164 -10.59 5.09 -13.62
C LYS A 164 -10.43 4.65 -12.17
N TYR A 165 -9.20 4.60 -11.66
CA TYR A 165 -8.90 4.23 -10.28
C TYR A 165 -9.55 5.19 -9.28
N ARG A 166 -9.70 6.48 -9.59
CA ARG A 166 -10.42 7.44 -8.73
C ARG A 166 -11.87 7.08 -8.45
N ALA A 167 -12.50 6.25 -9.29
CA ALA A 167 -13.84 5.72 -9.07
C ALA A 167 -13.84 4.43 -8.23
N CYS A 168 -12.68 3.80 -8.02
CA CYS A 168 -12.52 2.58 -7.23
C CYS A 168 -12.69 2.87 -5.74
N SER A 169 -13.32 1.93 -5.01
CA SER A 169 -13.46 1.98 -3.56
C SER A 169 -12.12 2.20 -2.84
N LEU A 170 -11.06 1.53 -3.34
CA LEU A 170 -9.74 1.53 -2.74
C LEU A 170 -9.05 2.89 -2.86
N ALA A 171 -9.39 3.72 -3.84
CA ALA A 171 -8.73 5.02 -4.02
C ALA A 171 -8.93 5.96 -2.82
N HIS A 172 -10.07 5.87 -2.15
CA HIS A 172 -10.33 6.68 -0.95
C HIS A 172 -9.52 6.19 0.26
N ILE A 173 -9.36 4.87 0.40
CA ILE A 173 -8.55 4.26 1.46
C ILE A 173 -7.07 4.64 1.24
N PHE A 174 -6.57 4.44 0.02
CA PHE A 174 -5.19 4.77 -0.31
C PHE A 174 -4.91 6.27 -0.24
N ALA A 175 -5.88 7.15 -0.53
CA ALA A 175 -5.70 8.59 -0.33
C ALA A 175 -5.37 8.93 1.14
N GLY A 176 -6.08 8.33 2.10
CA GLY A 176 -5.79 8.51 3.53
C GLY A 176 -4.44 7.90 3.94
N ILE A 177 -4.07 6.74 3.39
CA ILE A 177 -2.75 6.12 3.62
C ILE A 177 -1.63 7.02 3.08
N THR A 178 -1.77 7.52 1.85
CA THR A 178 -0.80 8.39 1.20
C THR A 178 -0.65 9.72 1.93
N GLU A 179 -1.73 10.33 2.43
CA GLU A 179 -1.67 11.54 3.24
C GLU A 179 -0.85 11.34 4.52
N LYS A 180 -1.09 10.23 5.25
CA LYS A 180 -0.30 9.88 6.44
C LYS A 180 1.17 9.68 6.12
N LEU A 181 1.46 8.96 5.03
CA LEU A 181 2.84 8.69 4.59
C LEU A 181 3.57 9.97 4.21
N THR A 182 3.00 10.77 3.32
CA THR A 182 3.62 12.01 2.82
C THR A 182 3.85 13.02 3.95
N THR A 183 2.91 13.14 4.90
CA THR A 183 3.08 13.95 6.11
C THR A 183 4.25 13.44 6.95
N THR A 184 4.31 12.12 7.20
CA THR A 184 5.38 11.49 7.99
C THR A 184 6.76 11.71 7.35
N ILE A 185 6.85 11.56 6.02
CA ILE A 185 8.09 11.76 5.27
C ILE A 185 8.52 13.24 5.33
N ALA A 186 7.60 14.17 5.12
CA ALA A 186 7.89 15.60 5.14
C ALA A 186 8.38 16.07 6.53
N THR A 187 7.81 15.55 7.62
CA THR A 187 8.25 15.88 8.99
C THR A 187 9.60 15.27 9.37
N ALA A 188 9.99 14.15 8.75
CA ALA A 188 11.25 13.47 9.05
C ALA A 188 12.47 14.13 8.40
N GLY A 189 12.26 14.98 7.39
CA GLY A 189 13.31 15.74 6.70
C GLY A 189 13.62 17.12 7.31
N GLN A 190 12.97 17.49 8.43
CA GLN A 190 13.30 18.73 9.15
C GLN A 190 14.37 18.44 10.22
N PRO A 191 15.44 19.26 10.29
CA PRO A 191 16.57 19.05 11.21
C PRO A 191 16.19 19.16 12.69
#